data_AF-A0A841HW60-F1
#
_entry.id   AF-A0A841HW60-F1
#
_cell.length_a   1.000
_cell.length_b   1.000
_cell.length_c   1.000
_cell.angle_alpha   90.00
_cell.angle_beta   90.00
_cell.angle_gamma   90.00
#
_symmetry.space_group_name_H-M   'P 1'
#
loop_
_entity.id
_entity.type
_entity.pdbx_description
1 polymer ?
#
loop_
_entity_poly.entity_id
_entity_poly.type
_entity_poly.pdbx_seq_one_letter_code
_entity_poly.pdbx_strand_id
1 'polypeptide(L)'
;MLPAIGSQLRDLRTAKRLSLRQLARAVHSSPAHLCMIENGQVRPSLDLLTRLAHAFGLSLEALLAYLSEDEGTRASLEALAARIGDRSPRLLDPAWRALLLYARRTAGSEVSEGGWLRLHAALEEVMEVERVAGD
;
A
#
# COMPACT_ATOMS: atom_id res chain seq x y z
N MET A 1 -7.39 -20.04 1.26
CA MET A 1 -6.16 -19.45 1.86
C MET A 1 -6.17 -17.96 1.57
N LEU A 2 -5.68 -17.09 2.46
CA LEU A 2 -5.58 -15.63 2.23
C LEU A 2 -4.11 -15.19 2.04
N PRO A 3 -3.38 -15.69 1.02
CA PRO A 3 -1.99 -15.29 0.80
C PRO A 3 -1.85 -13.79 0.44
N ALA A 4 -2.90 -13.16 -0.13
CA ALA A 4 -2.88 -11.75 -0.50
C ALA A 4 -2.74 -10.79 0.70
N ILE A 5 -3.44 -11.06 1.81
CA ILE A 5 -3.45 -10.14 2.96
C ILE A 5 -2.08 -10.07 3.63
N GLY A 6 -1.39 -11.21 3.76
CA GLY A 6 -0.06 -11.25 4.39
C GLY A 6 0.97 -10.45 3.59
N SER A 7 1.01 -10.65 2.27
CA SER A 7 1.92 -9.91 1.40
C SER A 7 1.60 -8.42 1.37
N GLN A 8 0.32 -8.04 1.34
CA GLN A 8 -0.11 -6.64 1.44
C GLN A 8 0.35 -5.99 2.76
N LEU A 9 0.21 -6.66 3.90
CA LEU A 9 0.72 -6.14 5.17
C LEU A 9 2.24 -5.95 5.14
N ARG A 10 2.97 -6.88 4.52
CA ARG A 10 4.42 -6.77 4.31
C ARG A 10 4.78 -5.57 3.44
N ASP A 11 4.07 -5.35 2.35
CA ASP A 11 4.31 -4.23 1.43
C ASP A 11 4.05 -2.89 2.10
N LEU A 12 2.97 -2.80 2.89
CA LEU A 12 2.66 -1.58 3.63
C LEU A 12 3.73 -1.30 4.70
N ARG A 13 4.23 -2.33 5.37
CA ARG A 13 5.33 -2.22 6.34
C ARG A 13 6.62 -1.72 5.66
N THR A 14 7.00 -2.28 4.52
CA THR A 14 8.22 -1.89 3.80
C THR A 14 8.10 -0.49 3.20
N ALA A 15 6.93 -0.10 2.68
CA ALA A 15 6.65 1.25 2.20
C ALA A 15 6.81 2.30 3.31
N LYS A 16 6.43 1.97 4.55
CA LYS A 16 6.67 2.80 5.74
C LYS A 16 8.09 2.70 6.31
N ARG A 17 8.98 1.95 5.64
CA ARG A 17 10.39 1.71 6.05
C ARG A 17 10.52 1.12 7.46
N LEU A 18 9.53 0.34 7.89
CA LEU A 18 9.53 -0.31 9.20
C LEU A 18 10.17 -1.70 9.12
N SER A 19 11.11 -1.99 10.01
CA SER A 19 11.53 -3.37 10.24
C SER A 19 10.42 -4.16 10.94
N LEU A 20 10.44 -5.48 10.76
CA LEU A 20 9.49 -6.39 11.42
C LEU A 20 9.48 -6.21 12.95
N ARG A 21 10.66 -5.98 13.55
CA ARG A 21 10.82 -5.73 14.99
C ARG A 21 10.25 -4.38 15.43
N GLN A 22 10.38 -3.34 14.61
CA GLN A 22 9.77 -2.03 14.90
C GLN A 22 8.25 -2.13 14.88
N LEU A 23 7.67 -2.75 13.85
CA LEU A 23 6.23 -2.94 13.76
C LEU A 23 5.70 -3.79 14.92
N ALA A 24 6.37 -4.91 15.22
CA ALA A 24 6.00 -5.80 16.33
C ALA A 24 5.88 -5.05 17.66
N ARG A 25 6.85 -4.18 17.97
CA ARG A 25 6.81 -3.32 19.17
C ARG A 25 5.64 -2.35 19.13
N ALA A 26 5.39 -1.70 18.00
CA ALA A 26 4.31 -0.71 17.85
C ALA A 26 2.91 -1.33 18.02
N VAL A 27 2.72 -2.59 17.64
CA VAL A 27 1.42 -3.28 17.73
C VAL A 27 1.33 -4.28 18.87
N HIS A 28 2.27 -4.22 19.83
CA HIS A 28 2.34 -5.12 20.98
C HIS A 28 2.21 -6.61 20.61
N SER A 29 2.92 -7.02 19.54
CA SER A 29 2.97 -8.42 19.05
C SER A 29 4.41 -8.91 19.00
N SER A 30 4.61 -10.21 18.82
CA SER A 30 5.96 -10.76 18.62
C SER A 30 6.39 -10.65 17.14
N PRO A 31 7.70 -10.47 16.86
CA PRO A 31 8.20 -10.52 15.49
C PRO A 31 7.85 -11.85 14.80
N ALA A 32 7.91 -12.98 15.52
CA ALA A 32 7.54 -14.28 14.97
C ALA A 32 6.06 -14.34 14.55
N HIS A 33 5.15 -13.79 15.36
CA HIS A 33 3.72 -13.75 15.04
C HIS A 33 3.44 -12.88 13.81
N LEU A 34 4.06 -11.69 13.72
CA LEU A 34 3.94 -10.85 12.52
C LEU A 34 4.54 -11.51 11.28
N CYS A 35 5.66 -12.23 11.40
CA CYS A 35 6.25 -12.98 10.28
C CYS A 35 5.28 -14.04 9.75
N MET A 36 4.66 -14.81 10.65
CA MET A 36 3.65 -15.80 10.26
C MET A 36 2.44 -15.16 9.56
N ILE A 37 2.02 -13.97 10.01
CA ILE A 37 0.94 -13.21 9.35
C ILE A 37 1.37 -12.74 7.97
N GLU A 38 2.54 -12.11 7.83
CA GLU A 38 3.06 -11.60 6.56
C GLU A 38 3.28 -12.72 5.53
N ASN A 39 3.58 -13.93 5.99
CA ASN A 39 3.71 -15.12 5.14
C ASN A 39 2.39 -15.89 4.95
N GLY A 40 1.27 -15.37 5.44
CA GLY A 40 -0.07 -15.96 5.28
C GLY A 40 -0.30 -17.26 6.07
N GLN A 41 0.57 -17.58 7.03
CA GLN A 41 0.48 -18.77 7.87
C GLN A 41 -0.55 -18.60 8.99
N VAL A 42 -0.75 -17.38 9.48
CA VAL A 42 -1.72 -17.05 10.54
C VAL A 42 -2.60 -15.90 10.09
N ARG A 43 -3.90 -15.97 10.37
CA ARG A 43 -4.82 -14.86 10.15
C ARG A 43 -4.71 -13.84 11.29
N PRO A 44 -4.57 -12.54 11.00
CA PRO A 44 -4.60 -11.52 12.04
C PRO A 44 -6.01 -11.40 12.63
N SER A 45 -6.09 -11.12 13.94
CA SER A 45 -7.36 -10.76 14.59
C SER A 45 -7.77 -9.34 14.23
N LEU A 46 -9.06 -9.01 14.42
CA LEU A 46 -9.57 -7.64 14.23
C LEU A 46 -8.86 -6.62 15.13
N ASP A 47 -8.58 -7.02 16.36
CA ASP A 47 -7.83 -6.23 17.34
C ASP A 47 -6.39 -5.94 16.84
N LEU A 48 -5.70 -6.94 16.29
CA LEU A 48 -4.38 -6.74 15.70
C LEU A 48 -4.44 -5.86 14.44
N LEU A 49 -5.46 -6.04 13.59
CA LEU A 49 -5.68 -5.19 12.41
C LEU A 49 -5.91 -3.72 12.81
N THR A 50 -6.64 -3.48 13.89
CA THR A 50 -6.88 -2.13 14.41
C THR A 50 -5.56 -1.49 14.87
N ARG A 51 -4.74 -2.22 15.64
CA ARG A 51 -3.41 -1.74 16.03
C ARG A 51 -2.49 -1.50 14.83
N LEU A 52 -2.53 -2.38 13.83
CA LEU A 52 -1.77 -2.22 12.59
C LEU A 52 -2.20 -0.95 11.86
N ALA A 53 -3.50 -0.70 11.71
CA ALA A 53 -4.02 0.51 11.08
C ALA A 53 -3.47 1.76 11.77
N HIS A 54 -3.54 1.82 13.11
CA HIS A 54 -2.95 2.91 13.89
C HIS A 54 -1.44 3.04 13.67
N ALA A 55 -0.68 1.95 13.72
CA ALA A 55 0.77 1.96 13.50
C ALA A 55 1.16 2.45 12.10
N PHE A 56 0.27 2.27 11.11
CA PHE A 56 0.47 2.73 9.75
C PHE A 56 -0.09 4.14 9.48
N GLY A 57 -0.78 4.73 10.45
CA GLY A 57 -1.46 6.03 10.31
C GLY A 57 -2.69 5.97 9.41
N LEU A 58 -3.42 4.85 9.44
CA LEU A 58 -4.63 4.59 8.66
C LEU A 58 -5.84 4.38 9.58
N SER A 59 -7.04 4.60 9.06
CA SER A 59 -8.25 4.06 9.68
C SER A 59 -8.33 2.54 9.45
N LEU A 60 -9.12 1.83 10.26
CA LEU A 60 -9.34 0.40 10.07
C LEU A 60 -9.99 0.12 8.70
N GLU A 61 -10.95 0.94 8.29
CA GLU A 61 -11.62 0.83 6.99
C GLU A 61 -10.62 1.01 5.85
N ALA A 62 -9.71 1.99 5.95
CA ALA A 62 -8.66 2.22 4.96
C ALA A 62 -7.66 1.06 4.89
N LEU A 63 -7.32 0.45 6.02
CA LEU A 63 -6.49 -0.76 6.03
C LEU A 63 -7.23 -1.94 5.39
N LEU A 64 -8.45 -2.24 5.81
CA LEU A 64 -9.24 -3.35 5.26
C LEU A 64 -9.47 -3.19 3.76
N ALA A 65 -9.70 -1.95 3.33
CA ALA A 65 -9.74 -1.56 1.95
C ALA A 65 -8.47 -1.97 1.20
N TYR A 66 -7.31 -1.54 1.70
CA TYR A 66 -6.01 -1.89 1.12
C TYR A 66 -5.78 -3.41 1.05
N LEU A 67 -6.16 -4.14 2.12
CA LEU A 67 -6.06 -5.60 2.21
C LEU A 67 -7.10 -6.35 1.35
N SER A 68 -8.08 -5.64 0.80
CA SER A 68 -9.12 -6.17 -0.08
C SER A 68 -8.85 -5.89 -1.55
N GLU A 69 -7.77 -5.17 -1.87
CA GLU A 69 -7.40 -4.94 -3.27
C GLU A 69 -7.08 -6.28 -3.94
N ASP A 70 -7.76 -6.53 -5.04
CA ASP A 70 -7.63 -7.79 -5.78
C ASP A 70 -6.27 -7.87 -6.49
N GLU A 71 -5.76 -9.08 -6.65
CA GLU A 71 -4.50 -9.35 -7.36
C GLU A 71 -4.49 -8.74 -8.77
N GLY A 72 -5.63 -8.71 -9.47
CA GLY A 72 -5.77 -8.07 -10.78
C GLY A 72 -5.53 -6.56 -10.76
N THR A 73 -5.85 -5.89 -9.63
CA THR A 73 -5.55 -4.46 -9.43
C THR A 73 -4.05 -4.24 -9.34
N ARG A 74 -3.37 -5.07 -8.54
CA ARG A 74 -1.92 -5.00 -8.35
C ARG A 74 -1.18 -5.32 -9.64
N ALA A 75 -1.54 -6.41 -10.31
CA ALA A 75 -0.96 -6.83 -11.57
C ALA A 75 -1.11 -5.76 -12.66
N SER A 76 -2.25 -5.06 -12.71
CA SER A 76 -2.46 -3.98 -13.68
C SER A 76 -1.56 -2.77 -13.42
N LEU A 77 -1.34 -2.41 -12.15
CA LEU A 77 -0.40 -1.33 -11.79
C LEU A 77 1.05 -1.74 -12.08
N GLU A 78 1.42 -2.99 -11.79
CA GLU A 78 2.74 -3.52 -12.13
C GLU A 78 2.99 -3.54 -13.64
N ALA A 79 1.99 -3.93 -14.43
CA ALA A 79 2.07 -3.92 -15.89
C ALA A 79 2.31 -2.49 -16.43
N LEU A 80 1.63 -1.48 -15.87
CA LEU A 80 1.92 -0.08 -16.20
C LEU A 80 3.35 0.30 -15.82
N ALA A 81 3.76 0.00 -14.59
CA ALA A 81 5.09 0.35 -14.10
C ALA A 81 6.21 -0.32 -14.91
N ALA A 82 6.01 -1.57 -15.36
CA ALA A 82 6.95 -2.26 -16.24
C ALA A 82 7.02 -1.61 -17.63
N ARG A 83 5.93 -1.01 -18.11
CA ARG A 83 5.86 -0.36 -19.43
C ARG A 83 6.53 1.01 -19.44
N ILE A 84 6.32 1.81 -18.39
CA ILE A 84 6.70 3.23 -18.39
C ILE A 84 7.58 3.66 -17.21
N GLY A 85 8.00 2.74 -16.35
CA GLY A 85 8.83 3.03 -15.19
C GLY A 85 10.13 3.76 -15.53
N ASP A 86 10.73 3.49 -16.69
CA ASP A 86 11.93 4.19 -17.16
C ASP A 86 11.68 5.68 -17.42
N ARG A 87 10.46 6.04 -17.87
CA ARG A 87 10.06 7.44 -18.12
C ARG A 87 9.45 8.10 -16.89
N SER A 88 8.92 7.29 -15.97
CA SER A 88 8.33 7.74 -14.70
C SER A 88 8.87 6.90 -13.54
N PRO A 89 10.09 7.18 -13.03
CA PRO A 89 10.72 6.39 -11.97
C PRO A 89 9.90 6.30 -10.68
N ARG A 90 9.00 7.26 -10.41
CA ARG A 90 8.08 7.19 -9.26
C ARG A 90 7.16 5.96 -9.33
N LEU A 91 6.82 5.47 -10.52
CA LEU A 91 6.06 4.22 -10.66
C LEU A 91 6.87 2.98 -10.24
N LEU A 92 8.18 3.10 -10.00
CA LEU A 92 8.99 2.04 -9.40
C LEU A 92 9.07 2.17 -7.87
N ASP A 93 8.67 3.30 -7.29
CA ASP A 93 8.67 3.52 -5.85
C ASP A 93 7.50 2.78 -5.18
N PRO A 94 7.76 1.88 -4.21
CA PRO A 94 6.72 1.20 -3.46
C PRO A 94 5.75 2.14 -2.73
N ALA A 95 6.23 3.27 -2.21
CA ALA A 95 5.40 4.23 -1.50
C ALA A 95 4.45 4.94 -2.48
N TRP A 96 4.93 5.30 -3.66
CA TRP A 96 4.11 5.89 -4.72
C TRP A 96 3.05 4.91 -5.24
N ARG A 97 3.42 3.64 -5.44
CA ARG A 97 2.47 2.58 -5.81
C ARG A 97 1.38 2.40 -4.76
N ALA A 98 1.74 2.41 -3.48
CA ALA A 98 0.77 2.34 -2.39
C ALA A 98 -0.19 3.54 -2.42
N LEU A 99 0.31 4.74 -2.71
CA LEU A 99 -0.51 5.94 -2.87
C LEU A 99 -1.47 5.85 -4.07
N LEU A 100 -1.02 5.31 -5.20
CA LEU A 100 -1.86 5.09 -6.38
C LEU A 100 -2.99 4.10 -6.08
N LEU A 101 -2.69 2.98 -5.43
CA LEU A 101 -3.70 2.01 -5.01
C LEU A 101 -4.75 2.65 -4.09
N TYR A 102 -4.30 3.46 -3.13
CA TYR A 102 -5.17 4.21 -2.24
C TYR A 102 -6.06 5.21 -3.01
N ALA A 103 -5.44 6.06 -3.83
CA ALA A 103 -6.12 7.10 -4.60
C ALA A 103 -7.14 6.53 -5.58
N ARG A 104 -6.81 5.41 -6.25
CA ARG A 104 -7.73 4.69 -7.13
C ARG A 104 -9.00 4.31 -6.38
N ARG A 105 -8.85 3.75 -5.19
CA ARG A 105 -10.00 3.32 -4.39
C ARG A 105 -10.86 4.49 -3.94
N THR A 106 -10.25 5.54 -3.40
CA THR A 106 -11.00 6.71 -2.91
C THR A 106 -11.68 7.46 -4.04
N ALA A 107 -11.07 7.50 -5.23
CA ALA A 107 -11.64 8.10 -6.41
C ALA A 107 -12.62 7.17 -7.17
N GLY A 108 -12.75 5.90 -6.78
CA GLY A 108 -13.54 4.92 -7.50
C GLY A 108 -13.05 4.64 -8.93
N SER A 109 -11.74 4.83 -9.19
CA SER A 109 -11.18 4.68 -10.53
C SER A 109 -11.18 3.22 -11.00
N GLU A 110 -11.39 3.03 -12.30
CA GLU A 110 -11.28 1.74 -12.96
C GLU A 110 -9.87 1.14 -12.85
N VAL A 111 -9.79 -0.20 -12.86
CA VAL A 111 -8.53 -0.93 -13.01
C VAL A 111 -8.21 -1.03 -14.50
N SER A 112 -7.55 0.00 -15.03
CA SER A 112 -7.11 0.03 -16.42
C SER A 112 -5.80 0.81 -16.53
N GLU A 113 -5.03 0.60 -17.59
CA GLU A 113 -3.80 1.36 -17.86
C GLU A 113 -4.10 2.88 -17.89
N GLY A 114 -5.20 3.27 -18.55
CA GLY A 114 -5.64 4.66 -18.60
C GLY A 114 -6.05 5.23 -17.23
N GLY A 115 -6.71 4.43 -16.38
CA GLY A 115 -7.07 4.81 -15.02
C GLY A 115 -5.84 5.11 -14.17
N TRP A 116 -4.85 4.22 -14.21
CA TRP A 116 -3.59 4.40 -13.49
C TRP A 116 -2.78 5.60 -13.97
N LEU A 117 -2.70 5.82 -15.28
CA LEU A 117 -2.03 6.99 -15.86
C LEU A 117 -2.66 8.30 -15.39
N ARG A 118 -4.00 8.39 -15.38
CA ARG A 118 -4.72 9.58 -14.91
C ARG A 118 -4.44 9.86 -13.43
N LEU A 119 -4.49 8.83 -12.58
CA LEU A 119 -4.20 8.97 -11.15
C LEU A 119 -2.73 9.35 -10.90
N HIS A 120 -1.81 8.76 -11.65
CA HIS A 120 -0.40 9.11 -11.57
C HIS A 120 -0.15 10.58 -11.91
N ALA A 121 -0.71 11.05 -13.04
CA ALA A 121 -0.58 12.44 -13.44
C ALA A 121 -1.21 13.40 -12.40
N ALA A 122 -2.40 13.08 -11.90
CA ALA A 122 -3.07 13.91 -10.90
C ALA A 122 -2.28 14.00 -9.58
N LEU A 123 -1.70 12.89 -9.11
CA LEU A 123 -0.88 12.89 -7.90
C LEU A 123 0.45 13.61 -8.11
N GLU A 124 1.07 13.50 -9.29
CA GLU A 124 2.25 14.29 -9.64
C GLU A 124 1.94 15.79 -9.53
N GLU A 125 0.84 16.23 -10.14
CA GLU A 125 0.40 17.63 -10.14
C GLU A 125 0.15 18.15 -8.72
N VAL A 126 -0.60 17.41 -7.89
CA VAL A 126 -0.85 17.79 -6.49
C VAL A 126 0.45 17.94 -5.70
N MET A 127 1.38 16.99 -5.86
CA MET A 127 2.64 17.00 -5.13
C MET A 127 3.61 18.07 -5.63
N GLU A 128 3.52 18.49 -6.89
CA GLU A 128 4.27 19.63 -7.42
C GLU A 128 3.72 20.96 -6.90
N VAL A 129 2.40 21.12 -6.82
CA VAL A 129 1.76 22.32 -6.25
C VAL A 129 2.15 22.50 -4.77
N GLU A 130 2.12 21.43 -3.98
CA GLU A 130 2.53 21.45 -2.57
C GLU A 130 4.03 21.78 -2.38
N ARG A 131 4.89 21.39 -3.33
CA ARG A 131 6.32 21.75 -3.30
C ARG A 131 6.53 23.24 -3.57
N VAL A 132 5.81 23.82 -4.52
CA VAL A 132 5.95 25.24 -4.90
C VAL A 132 5.31 26.18 -3.87
N ALA A 133 4.26 25.74 -3.17
CA ALA A 133 3.61 26.52 -2.11
C ALA A 133 4.38 26.55 -0.78
N GLY A 134 5.40 25.69 -0.62
CA GLY A 134 6.19 25.55 0.60
C GLY A 134 7.54 26.29 0.62
N ASP A 135 7.95 26.88 -0.51
CA ASP A 135 9.14 27.74 -0.67
C ASP A 135 8.75 29.23 -0.64
#